data_AF-A0A090QSR7-F1
#
_entry.id   AF-A0A090QSR7-F1
#
_cell.length_a   1.000
_cell.length_b   1.000
_cell.length_c   1.000
_cell.angle_alpha   90.00
_cell.angle_beta   90.00
_cell.angle_gamma   90.00
#
_symmetry.space_group_name_H-M   'P 1'
#
loop_
_entity.id
_entity.type
_entity.pdbx_description
1 polymer ?
#
loop_
_entity_poly.entity_id
_entity_poly.type
_entity_poly.pdbx_seq_one_letter_code
_entity_poly.pdbx_strand_id
1 'polypeptide(L)'
;MSYKKDLYIDGTAPNRDEELVPEGQTAMQFGMHLALKRASGVNSLGAVAKEGFHNSLDMVLGVLPVVMAIGTLGLVVAETTPLFSLLGAPFVPLLELLHVAEAQAAAQTVLVGFTDMYVPSIIAASTIDTEMTKFVVAALSVTQLIFMSETGSVILSSKVPVNFFELVAIFLLRTLITLPIIVMVAHLIF
;
A
#
# COMPACT_ATOMS: atom_id res chain seq x y z
N MET A 1 13.94 -9.32 6.99
CA MET A 1 13.86 -9.61 5.54
C MET A 1 15.16 -10.16 4.96
N SER A 2 16.34 -9.87 5.53
CA SER A 2 17.66 -10.32 5.02
C SER A 2 17.94 -11.85 5.05
N TYR A 3 17.01 -12.67 5.56
CA TYR A 3 17.24 -14.11 5.74
C TYR A 3 16.74 -14.99 4.57
N LYS A 4 16.09 -14.39 3.56
CA LYS A 4 15.61 -15.13 2.39
C LYS A 4 16.70 -15.22 1.34
N LYS A 5 16.77 -16.38 0.68
CA LYS A 5 17.68 -16.58 -0.45
C LYS A 5 17.23 -15.69 -1.60
N ASP A 6 18.16 -14.95 -2.17
CA ASP A 6 17.96 -14.12 -3.35
C ASP A 6 17.96 -15.02 -4.59
N LEU A 7 16.83 -15.72 -4.82
CA LEU A 7 16.61 -16.67 -5.91
C LEU A 7 15.22 -16.41 -6.50
N TYR A 8 15.09 -16.57 -7.82
CA TYR A 8 13.79 -16.62 -8.48
C TYR A 8 12.98 -17.83 -8.02
N ILE A 9 11.68 -17.82 -8.33
CA ILE A 9 10.72 -18.87 -7.94
C ILE A 9 11.11 -20.25 -8.49
N ASP A 10 11.83 -20.29 -9.62
CA ASP A 10 12.36 -21.51 -10.24
C ASP A 10 13.71 -21.97 -9.63
N GLY A 11 14.23 -21.26 -8.62
CA GLY A 11 15.49 -21.54 -7.95
C GLY A 11 16.73 -21.00 -8.68
N THR A 12 16.55 -20.29 -9.80
CA THR A 12 17.67 -19.63 -10.50
C THR A 12 18.08 -18.36 -9.77
N ALA A 13 19.36 -17.97 -9.91
CA ALA A 13 19.83 -16.71 -9.34
C ALA A 13 19.28 -15.53 -10.17
N PRO A 14 18.96 -14.39 -9.55
CA PRO A 14 18.56 -13.18 -10.27
C PRO A 14 19.60 -12.84 -11.32
N ASN A 15 19.21 -12.87 -12.60
CA ASN A 15 20.09 -12.47 -13.67
C ASN A 15 20.10 -10.94 -13.72
N ARG A 16 21.03 -10.35 -12.97
CA ARG A 16 21.18 -8.89 -12.90
C ARG A 16 21.48 -8.25 -14.25
N ASP A 17 21.92 -9.05 -15.23
CA ASP A 17 22.29 -8.58 -16.56
C ASP A 17 21.10 -8.49 -17.54
N GLU A 18 19.94 -9.08 -17.22
CA GLU A 18 18.72 -8.98 -18.07
C GLU A 18 18.10 -7.59 -18.10
N GLU A 19 18.28 -6.81 -17.02
CA GLU A 19 17.82 -5.43 -16.92
C GLU A 19 18.89 -4.42 -17.36
N LEU A 20 20.12 -4.87 -17.63
CA LEU A 20 21.19 -4.00 -18.08
C LEU A 20 20.96 -3.56 -19.52
N VAL A 21 21.24 -2.28 -19.77
CA VAL A 21 21.28 -1.74 -21.12
C VAL A 21 22.40 -2.48 -21.88
N PRO A 22 22.12 -3.10 -23.03
CA PRO A 22 23.12 -3.84 -23.80
C PRO A 22 24.34 -2.98 -24.11
N GLU A 23 25.53 -3.58 -24.10
CA GLU A 23 26.78 -2.87 -24.42
C GLU A 23 26.67 -2.16 -25.78
N GLY A 24 26.95 -0.85 -25.79
CA GLY A 24 26.86 -0.01 -26.99
C GLY A 24 25.51 0.67 -27.24
N GLN A 25 24.51 0.48 -26.38
CA GLN A 25 23.26 1.25 -26.41
C GLN A 25 23.15 2.20 -25.22
N THR A 26 22.49 3.34 -25.44
CA THR A 26 22.06 4.21 -24.33
C THR A 26 20.72 3.73 -23.78
N ALA A 27 20.42 4.03 -22.50
CA ALA A 27 19.14 3.67 -21.87
C ALA A 27 17.92 4.15 -22.69
N MET A 28 18.03 5.34 -23.30
CA MET A 28 17.00 5.90 -24.16
C MET A 28 16.81 5.09 -25.45
N GLN A 29 17.89 4.65 -26.10
CA GLN A 29 17.82 3.84 -27.32
C GLN A 29 17.24 2.45 -27.04
N PHE A 30 17.69 1.81 -25.96
CA PHE A 30 17.18 0.50 -25.57
C PHE A 30 15.70 0.55 -25.17
N GLY A 31 15.31 1.58 -24.39
CA GLY A 31 13.91 1.83 -24.04
C GLY A 31 13.03 2.08 -25.28
N MET A 32 13.51 2.89 -26.24
CA MET A 32 12.82 3.13 -27.51
C MET A 32 12.68 1.84 -28.33
N HIS A 33 13.73 1.01 -28.39
CA HIS A 33 13.69 -0.27 -29.08
C HIS A 33 12.65 -1.22 -28.47
N LEU A 34 12.60 -1.33 -27.14
CA LEU A 34 11.60 -2.11 -26.43
C LEU A 34 10.17 -1.60 -26.69
N ALA A 35 9.98 -0.27 -26.65
CA ALA A 35 8.69 0.36 -26.90
C ALA A 35 8.19 0.08 -28.33
N LEU A 36 9.07 0.23 -29.34
CA LEU A 36 8.75 -0.08 -30.74
C LEU A 36 8.46 -1.57 -30.94
N LYS A 37 9.23 -2.45 -30.30
CA LYS A 37 8.99 -3.90 -30.32
C LYS A 37 7.62 -4.24 -29.72
N ARG A 38 7.26 -3.66 -28.58
CA ARG A 38 5.93 -3.84 -27.96
C ARG A 38 4.82 -3.29 -28.84
N ALA A 39 5.00 -2.10 -29.40
CA ALA A 39 4.03 -1.47 -30.30
C ALA A 39 3.81 -2.28 -31.59
N SER A 40 4.87 -2.88 -32.14
CA SER A 40 4.76 -3.74 -33.33
C SER A 40 3.95 -5.01 -33.12
N GLY A 41 3.80 -5.46 -31.86
CA GLY A 41 2.95 -6.59 -31.49
C GLY A 41 1.46 -6.24 -31.32
N VAL A 42 1.09 -4.95 -31.40
CA VAL A 42 -0.30 -4.50 -31.29
C VAL A 42 -0.97 -4.61 -32.66
N ASN A 43 -1.77 -5.66 -32.84
CA ASN A 43 -2.44 -5.93 -34.13
C ASN A 43 -3.66 -5.02 -34.41
N SER A 44 -4.30 -4.47 -33.36
CA SER A 44 -5.48 -3.61 -33.50
C SER A 44 -5.72 -2.76 -32.26
N LEU A 45 -5.95 -1.45 -32.44
CA LEU A 45 -6.35 -0.53 -31.37
C LEU A 45 -7.68 -0.93 -30.71
N GLY A 46 -8.62 -1.46 -31.49
CA GLY A 46 -9.90 -1.94 -30.97
C GLY A 46 -9.76 -3.19 -30.10
N ALA A 47 -8.81 -4.06 -30.44
CA ALA A 47 -8.48 -5.23 -29.62
C ALA A 47 -7.88 -4.80 -28.27
N VAL A 48 -6.95 -3.83 -28.28
CA VAL A 48 -6.36 -3.27 -27.05
C VAL A 48 -7.42 -2.60 -26.18
N ALA A 49 -8.33 -1.81 -26.77
CA ALA A 49 -9.42 -1.18 -26.02
C ALA A 49 -10.35 -2.23 -25.39
N LYS A 50 -10.70 -3.29 -26.14
CA LYS A 50 -11.52 -4.39 -25.63
C LYS A 50 -10.83 -5.17 -24.52
N GLU A 51 -9.55 -5.48 -24.68
CA GLU A 51 -8.73 -6.17 -23.68
C GLU A 51 -8.59 -5.31 -22.42
N GLY A 52 -8.31 -4.01 -22.56
CA GLY A 52 -8.24 -3.07 -21.44
C GLY A 52 -9.57 -2.93 -20.70
N PHE A 53 -10.68 -2.86 -21.42
CA PHE A 53 -12.01 -2.83 -20.80
C PHE A 53 -12.32 -4.14 -20.06
N HIS A 54 -12.04 -5.28 -20.68
CA HIS A 54 -12.26 -6.58 -20.04
C HIS A 54 -11.40 -6.74 -18.78
N ASN A 55 -10.10 -6.43 -18.85
CA ASN A 55 -9.21 -6.46 -17.69
C ASN A 55 -9.66 -5.52 -16.58
N SER A 56 -10.12 -4.31 -16.94
CA SER A 56 -10.62 -3.35 -15.95
C SER A 56 -11.88 -3.89 -15.28
N LEU A 57 -12.81 -4.47 -16.04
CA LEU A 57 -14.03 -5.05 -15.52
C LEU A 57 -13.73 -6.26 -14.62
N ASP A 58 -12.80 -7.12 -15.03
CA ASP A 58 -12.38 -8.30 -14.29
C ASP A 58 -11.73 -7.92 -12.95
N MET A 59 -10.87 -6.89 -12.96
CA MET A 59 -10.27 -6.36 -11.74
C MET A 59 -11.33 -5.75 -10.83
N VAL A 60 -12.23 -4.92 -11.36
CA VAL A 60 -13.32 -4.29 -10.60
C VAL A 60 -14.22 -5.35 -9.96
N LEU A 61 -14.72 -6.32 -10.73
CA LEU A 61 -15.63 -7.36 -10.24
C LEU A 61 -14.94 -8.41 -9.35
N GLY A 62 -13.65 -8.68 -9.58
CA GLY A 62 -12.86 -9.63 -8.79
C GLY A 62 -12.40 -9.06 -7.44
N VAL A 63 -12.04 -7.77 -7.41
CA VAL A 63 -11.44 -7.14 -6.22
C VAL A 63 -12.48 -6.44 -5.34
N LEU A 64 -13.46 -5.73 -5.91
CA LEU A 64 -14.43 -4.94 -5.12
C LEU A 64 -15.17 -5.76 -4.04
N PRO A 65 -15.75 -6.94 -4.31
CA PRO A 65 -16.50 -7.68 -3.31
C PRO A 65 -15.62 -8.12 -2.13
N VAL A 66 -14.38 -8.51 -2.41
CA VAL A 66 -13.39 -8.89 -1.40
C VAL A 66 -13.00 -7.69 -0.56
N VAL A 67 -12.74 -6.54 -1.21
CA VAL A 67 -12.40 -5.30 -0.52
C VAL A 67 -13.55 -4.83 0.37
N MET A 68 -14.77 -4.82 -0.13
CA MET A 68 -15.95 -4.43 0.63
C MET A 68 -16.19 -5.35 1.82
N ALA A 69 -16.02 -6.67 1.66
CA ALA A 69 -16.19 -7.62 2.75
C ALA A 69 -15.14 -7.41 3.86
N ILE A 70 -13.86 -7.35 3.50
CA ILE A 70 -12.77 -7.17 4.46
C ILE A 70 -12.84 -5.78 5.12
N GLY A 71 -13.07 -4.72 4.33
CA GLY A 71 -13.21 -3.36 4.83
C GLY A 71 -14.40 -3.20 5.78
N THR A 72 -15.56 -3.77 5.44
CA THR A 72 -16.74 -3.74 6.33
C THR A 72 -16.49 -4.49 7.63
N LEU A 73 -15.91 -5.70 7.56
CA LEU A 73 -15.57 -6.46 8.76
C LEU A 73 -14.52 -5.73 9.61
N GLY A 74 -13.51 -5.14 8.97
CA GLY A 74 -12.49 -4.33 9.63
C GLY A 74 -13.10 -3.14 10.36
N LEU A 75 -14.01 -2.40 9.71
CA LEU A 75 -14.73 -1.28 10.29
C LEU A 75 -15.60 -1.71 11.47
N VAL A 76 -16.39 -2.79 11.33
CA VAL A 76 -17.21 -3.32 12.43
C VAL A 76 -16.34 -3.65 13.63
N VAL A 77 -15.20 -4.33 13.42
CA VAL A 77 -14.28 -4.65 14.51
C VAL A 77 -13.66 -3.38 15.12
N ALA A 78 -13.35 -2.36 14.30
CA ALA A 78 -12.81 -1.08 14.74
C ALA A 78 -13.78 -0.25 15.60
N GLU A 79 -15.08 -0.27 15.28
CA GLU A 79 -16.09 0.49 16.03
C GLU A 79 -16.68 -0.28 17.22
N THR A 80 -16.77 -1.61 17.14
CA THR A 80 -17.46 -2.41 18.17
C THR A 80 -16.54 -3.08 19.16
N THR A 81 -15.22 -3.14 18.90
CA THR A 81 -14.27 -3.84 19.77
C THR A 81 -13.05 -2.97 20.11
N PRO A 82 -12.41 -3.17 21.28
CA PRO A 82 -11.20 -2.43 21.64
C PRO A 82 -9.94 -2.94 20.92
N LEU A 83 -10.06 -3.86 19.95
CA LEU A 83 -8.90 -4.50 19.31
C LEU A 83 -7.96 -3.47 18.67
N PHE A 84 -8.50 -2.56 17.85
CA PHE A 84 -7.69 -1.54 17.18
C PHE A 84 -7.18 -0.45 18.13
N SER A 85 -7.89 -0.20 19.24
CA SER A 85 -7.40 0.68 20.30
C SER A 85 -6.17 0.07 20.99
N LEU A 86 -6.21 -1.23 21.29
CA LEU A 86 -5.09 -1.95 21.90
C LEU A 86 -3.89 -2.06 20.95
N LEU A 87 -4.14 -2.36 19.68
CA LEU A 87 -3.09 -2.44 18.65
C LEU A 87 -2.51 -1.07 18.30
N GLY A 88 -3.31 -0.01 18.41
CA GLY A 88 -2.89 1.38 18.19
C GLY A 88 -2.13 1.98 19.38
N ALA A 89 -2.31 1.45 20.60
CA ALA A 89 -1.65 1.96 21.80
C ALA A 89 -0.13 2.22 21.67
N PRO A 90 0.67 1.39 20.98
CA PRO A 90 2.09 1.65 20.74
C PRO A 90 2.38 2.91 19.91
N PHE A 91 1.43 3.38 19.09
CA PHE A 91 1.57 4.58 18.26
C PHE A 91 1.20 5.87 18.99
N VAL A 92 0.45 5.80 20.09
CA VAL A 92 0.09 6.95 20.93
C VAL A 92 1.33 7.74 21.39
N PRO A 93 2.32 7.14 22.08
CA PRO A 93 3.47 7.90 22.57
C PRO A 93 4.31 8.48 21.43
N LEU A 94 4.30 7.85 20.25
CA LEU A 94 4.98 8.36 19.07
C LEU A 94 4.29 9.61 18.52
N LEU A 95 2.96 9.59 18.43
CA LEU A 95 2.18 10.74 17.98
C LEU A 95 2.23 11.91 18.97
N GLU A 96 2.21 11.62 20.28
CA GLU A 96 2.40 12.62 21.33
C GLU A 96 3.80 13.25 21.28
N LEU A 97 4.84 12.45 21.08
CA LEU A 97 6.22 12.95 20.91
C LEU A 97 6.34 13.87 19.68
N LEU A 98 5.58 13.56 18.63
CA LEU A 98 5.50 14.37 17.41
C LEU A 98 4.51 15.54 17.53
N HIS A 99 3.98 15.83 18.72
CA HIS A 99 3.02 16.91 19.00
C HIS A 99 1.73 16.86 18.16
N VAL A 100 1.26 15.66 17.80
CA VAL A 100 -0.01 15.47 17.11
C VAL A 100 -1.16 15.53 18.12
N ALA A 101 -2.08 16.48 17.95
CA ALA A 101 -3.28 16.58 18.76
C ALA A 101 -4.17 15.34 18.56
N GLU A 102 -4.94 14.97 19.58
CA GLU A 102 -5.86 13.81 19.52
C GLU A 102 -5.13 12.49 19.17
N ALA A 103 -3.89 12.34 19.66
CA ALA A 103 -2.99 11.20 19.40
C ALA A 103 -3.65 9.84 19.64
N GLN A 104 -4.52 9.71 20.65
CA GLN A 104 -5.24 8.47 20.92
C GLN A 104 -6.17 8.07 19.77
N ALA A 105 -6.95 9.01 19.25
CA ALA A 105 -7.88 8.76 18.15
C ALA A 105 -7.12 8.48 16.85
N ALA A 106 -6.07 9.27 16.57
CA ALA A 106 -5.21 9.05 15.41
C ALA A 106 -4.47 7.70 15.47
N ALA A 107 -3.98 7.27 16.63
CA ALA A 107 -3.28 5.99 16.79
C ALA A 107 -4.18 4.79 16.47
N GLN A 108 -5.46 4.86 16.85
CA GLN A 108 -6.43 3.81 16.53
C GLN A 108 -6.66 3.71 15.01
N THR A 109 -6.77 4.84 14.31
CA THR A 109 -7.03 4.84 12.85
C THR A 109 -5.83 4.35 12.04
N VAL A 110 -4.60 4.60 12.49
CA VAL A 110 -3.37 4.12 11.83
C VAL A 110 -3.38 2.61 11.63
N LEU A 111 -3.80 1.83 12.63
CA LEU A 111 -3.85 0.36 12.54
C LEU A 111 -5.04 -0.16 11.72
N VAL A 112 -6.15 0.58 11.70
CA VAL A 112 -7.27 0.28 10.80
C VAL A 112 -6.84 0.39 9.34
N GLY A 113 -5.83 1.23 9.04
CA GLY A 113 -5.23 1.36 7.71
C GLY A 113 -4.61 0.08 7.16
N PHE A 114 -4.29 -0.87 8.04
CA PHE A 114 -3.84 -2.20 7.62
C PHE A 114 -4.96 -3.02 6.96
N THR A 115 -6.22 -2.76 7.33
CA THR A 115 -7.37 -3.47 6.76
C THR A 115 -7.81 -2.86 5.44
N ASP A 116 -7.82 -1.53 5.36
CA ASP A 116 -8.28 -0.78 4.19
C ASP A 116 -7.65 0.61 4.16
N MET A 117 -7.29 1.11 2.97
CA MET A 117 -6.64 2.41 2.82
C MET A 117 -7.57 3.60 3.09
N TYR A 118 -8.89 3.46 2.96
CA TYR A 118 -9.84 4.59 3.03
C TYR A 118 -10.50 4.72 4.40
N VAL A 119 -10.73 3.59 5.08
CA VAL A 119 -11.41 3.55 6.38
C VAL A 119 -10.79 4.51 7.42
N PRO A 120 -9.45 4.62 7.58
CA PRO A 120 -8.88 5.53 8.58
C PRO A 120 -9.23 6.99 8.34
N SER A 121 -9.27 7.41 7.08
CA SER A 121 -9.62 8.79 6.70
C SER A 121 -11.10 9.08 6.92
N ILE A 122 -11.97 8.09 6.69
CA ILE A 122 -13.41 8.21 6.96
C ILE A 122 -13.66 8.34 8.47
N ILE A 123 -13.01 7.51 9.29
CA ILE A 123 -13.11 7.59 10.75
C ILE A 123 -12.52 8.91 11.26
N ALA A 124 -11.37 9.35 10.75
CA ALA A 124 -10.76 10.61 11.15
C ALA A 124 -11.63 11.83 10.78
N ALA A 125 -12.34 11.79 9.66
CA ALA A 125 -13.24 12.87 9.27
C ALA A 125 -14.41 13.06 10.27
N SER A 126 -14.87 11.99 10.93
CA SER A 126 -15.99 12.02 11.88
C SER A 126 -15.60 12.10 13.35
N THR A 127 -14.37 11.70 13.72
CA THR A 127 -13.95 11.54 15.13
C THR A 127 -12.87 12.51 15.58
N ILE A 128 -12.11 13.09 14.66
CA ILE A 128 -11.01 14.01 14.96
C ILE A 128 -11.51 15.42 14.64
N ASP A 129 -11.16 16.42 15.44
CA ASP A 129 -11.54 17.80 15.14
C ASP A 129 -10.40 18.55 14.43
N THR A 130 -9.16 18.31 14.85
CA THR A 130 -7.97 19.04 14.41
C THR A 130 -7.63 18.76 12.94
N GLU A 131 -7.51 19.83 12.14
CA GLU A 131 -7.16 19.74 10.71
C GLU A 131 -5.78 19.10 10.47
N MET A 132 -4.79 19.46 11.30
CA MET A 132 -3.45 18.87 11.24
C MET A 132 -3.49 17.35 11.43
N THR A 133 -4.25 16.86 12.41
CA THR A 133 -4.36 15.42 12.70
C THR A 133 -5.12 14.69 11.59
N LYS A 134 -6.19 15.29 11.05
CA LYS A 134 -6.88 14.78 9.85
C LYS A 134 -5.95 14.65 8.67
N PHE A 135 -5.11 15.65 8.43
CA PHE A 135 -4.11 15.63 7.37
C PHE A 135 -3.09 14.50 7.58
N VAL A 136 -2.57 14.33 8.80
CA VAL A 136 -1.62 13.25 9.12
C VAL A 136 -2.24 11.88 8.85
N VAL A 137 -3.47 11.63 9.34
CA VAL A 137 -4.15 10.34 9.09
C VAL A 137 -4.43 10.14 7.61
N ALA A 138 -4.94 11.16 6.89
CA ALA A 138 -5.23 11.07 5.47
C ALA A 138 -3.97 10.81 4.62
N ALA A 139 -2.86 11.46 4.94
CA ALA A 139 -1.58 11.24 4.26
C ALA A 139 -1.01 9.85 4.56
N LEU A 140 -1.15 9.35 5.79
CA LEU A 140 -0.74 7.98 6.14
C LEU A 140 -1.54 6.93 5.36
N SER A 141 -2.87 7.08 5.34
CA SER A 141 -3.80 6.23 4.59
C SER A 141 -3.39 6.05 3.12
N VAL A 142 -2.99 7.13 2.45
CA VAL A 142 -2.62 7.10 1.02
C VAL A 142 -1.20 6.57 0.81
N THR A 143 -0.28 6.86 1.73
CA THR A 143 1.13 6.43 1.57
C THR A 143 1.34 4.95 1.87
N GLN A 144 0.46 4.33 2.66
CA GLN A 144 0.45 2.91 2.96
C GLN A 144 -0.04 2.09 1.76
N LEU A 145 0.89 1.66 0.89
CA LEU A 145 0.56 0.84 -0.29
C LEU A 145 0.16 -0.62 0.04
N ILE A 146 0.36 -1.06 1.28
CA ILE A 146 0.16 -2.44 1.71
C ILE A 146 -0.98 -2.50 2.72
N PHE A 147 -2.10 -3.07 2.28
CA PHE A 147 -3.30 -3.28 3.09
C PHE A 147 -3.96 -4.60 2.67
N MET A 148 -4.65 -5.24 3.61
CA MET A 148 -5.09 -6.63 3.45
C MET A 148 -6.19 -6.80 2.39
N SER A 149 -7.02 -5.79 2.17
CA SER A 149 -8.19 -5.88 1.31
C SER A 149 -7.86 -6.05 -0.18
N GLU A 150 -6.68 -5.62 -0.65
CA GLU A 150 -6.24 -5.77 -2.04
C GLU A 150 -4.82 -6.35 -2.13
N THR A 151 -3.80 -5.52 -1.89
CA THR A 151 -2.40 -5.89 -2.13
C THR A 151 -1.93 -7.00 -1.19
N GLY A 152 -2.42 -7.06 0.03
CA GLY A 152 -2.08 -8.12 0.98
C GLY A 152 -2.56 -9.50 0.55
N SER A 153 -3.82 -9.62 0.11
CA SER A 153 -4.37 -10.89 -0.37
C SER A 153 -3.70 -11.37 -1.67
N VAL A 154 -3.38 -10.44 -2.57
CA VAL A 154 -2.65 -10.74 -3.82
C VAL A 154 -1.22 -11.19 -3.51
N ILE A 155 -0.51 -10.51 -2.59
CA ILE A 155 0.84 -10.90 -2.19
C ILE A 155 0.83 -12.28 -1.52
N LEU A 156 -0.10 -12.53 -0.60
CA LEU A 156 -0.22 -13.81 0.12
C LEU A 156 -0.65 -14.98 -0.78
N SER A 157 -1.47 -14.72 -1.80
CA SER A 157 -1.87 -15.73 -2.79
C SER A 157 -0.85 -15.92 -3.91
N SER A 158 0.05 -14.95 -4.11
CA SER A 158 1.12 -15.05 -5.08
C SER A 158 2.23 -16.01 -4.64
N LYS A 159 3.12 -16.36 -5.57
CA LYS A 159 4.32 -17.16 -5.29
C LYS A 159 5.42 -16.36 -4.58
N VAL A 160 5.17 -15.10 -4.25
CA VAL A 160 6.11 -14.28 -3.47
C VAL A 160 6.17 -14.87 -2.06
N PRO A 161 7.33 -15.29 -1.56
CA PRO A 161 7.43 -16.07 -0.32
C PRO A 161 7.30 -15.20 0.93
N VAL A 162 6.35 -14.26 1.00
CA VAL A 162 6.11 -13.36 2.14
C VAL A 162 4.97 -13.88 2.99
N ASN A 163 5.21 -14.05 4.29
CA ASN A 163 4.19 -14.52 5.21
C ASN A 163 3.34 -13.35 5.76
N PHE A 164 2.21 -13.67 6.40
CA PHE A 164 1.30 -12.67 6.97
C PHE A 164 2.00 -11.76 8.01
N PHE A 165 2.83 -12.33 8.90
CA PHE A 165 3.53 -11.57 9.93
C PHE A 165 4.58 -10.60 9.36
N GLU A 166 5.23 -10.99 8.27
CA GLU A 166 6.18 -10.16 7.53
C GLU A 166 5.45 -9.01 6.83
N LEU A 167 4.24 -9.24 6.33
CA LEU A 167 3.41 -8.19 5.75
C LEU A 167 3.02 -7.15 6.80
N VAL A 168 2.60 -7.59 7.99
CA VAL A 168 2.35 -6.72 9.16
C VAL A 168 3.63 -5.97 9.55
N ALA A 169 4.79 -6.64 9.57
CA ALA A 169 6.06 -6.00 9.91
C ALA A 169 6.46 -4.93 8.89
N ILE A 170 6.25 -5.15 7.59
CA ILE A 170 6.48 -4.15 6.55
C ILE A 170 5.54 -2.96 6.76
N PHE A 171 4.26 -3.21 7.04
CA PHE A 171 3.27 -2.18 7.29
C PHE A 171 3.68 -1.28 8.47
N LEU A 172 4.08 -1.88 9.60
CA LEU A 172 4.55 -1.13 10.76
C LEU A 172 5.83 -0.34 10.45
N LEU A 173 6.81 -0.95 9.79
CA LEU A 173 8.06 -0.30 9.41
C LEU A 173 7.81 0.91 8.49
N ARG A 174 6.97 0.73 7.46
CA ARG A 174 6.61 1.82 6.55
C ARG A 174 5.94 2.96 7.30
N THR A 175 4.97 2.65 8.15
CA THR A 175 4.27 3.64 8.97
C THR A 175 5.24 4.39 9.88
N LEU A 176 6.17 3.70 10.55
CA LEU A 176 7.18 4.33 11.41
C LEU A 176 8.13 5.27 10.65
N ILE A 177 8.46 4.95 9.39
CA ILE A 177 9.34 5.77 8.55
C ILE A 177 8.59 6.97 7.95
N THR A 178 7.35 6.77 7.48
CA THR A 178 6.58 7.82 6.80
C THR A 178 5.94 8.80 7.77
N LEU A 179 5.52 8.35 8.95
CA LEU A 179 4.83 9.20 9.93
C LEU A 179 5.63 10.46 10.31
N PRO A 180 6.93 10.39 10.67
CA PRO A 180 7.70 11.60 11.00
C PRO A 180 7.80 12.59 9.84
N ILE A 181 7.90 12.09 8.60
CA ILE A 181 7.97 12.92 7.40
C ILE A 181 6.64 13.64 7.18
N ILE A 182 5.53 12.91 7.30
CA ILE A 182 4.18 13.46 7.16
C ILE A 182 3.91 14.50 8.25
N VAL A 183 4.24 14.20 9.50
CA VAL A 183 4.02 15.13 10.61
C VAL A 183 4.88 16.38 10.49
N MET A 184 6.13 16.26 10.02
CA MET A 184 6.97 17.42 9.72
C MET A 184 6.32 18.34 8.68
N VAL A 185 5.80 17.76 7.60
CA VAL A 185 5.07 18.53 6.56
C VAL A 185 3.79 19.13 7.13
N ALA A 186 3.07 18.40 8.01
CA ALA A 186 1.86 18.90 8.64
C ALA A 186 2.13 20.18 9.47
N HIS A 187 3.21 20.20 10.26
CA HIS A 187 3.63 21.39 11.04
C HIS A 187 4.12 22.56 10.18
N LEU A 188 4.43 22.33 8.90
CA LEU A 188 4.79 23.41 7.97
C LEU A 188 3.55 24.03 7.31
N ILE A 189 2.44 23.29 7.26
CA ILE A 189 1.20 23.70 6.59
C ILE A 189 0.20 24.31 7.59
N PHE A 190 0.15 23.79 8.82
CA PHE A 190 -0.75 24.18 9.90
C PHE A 190 0.03 24.78 11.08
#